data_AF-A0A2D8BAZ5-F1
#
_entry.id   AF-A0A2D8BAZ5-F1
#
_cell.length_a   1.000
_cell.length_b   1.000
_cell.length_c   1.000
_cell.angle_alpha   90.00
_cell.angle_beta   90.00
_cell.angle_gamma   90.00
#
_symmetry.space_group_name_H-M   'P 1'
#
loop_
_entity.id
_entity.type
_entity.pdbx_description
1 polymer ?
#
loop_
_entity_poly.entity_id
_entity_poly.type
_entity_poly.pdbx_seq_one_letter_code
_entity_poly.pdbx_strand_id
1 'polypeptide(L)' 'MKQQCNAADIRVKFAELDQDGDGYLLRDELPPEHELSTRFDQIDFDGDGRLSLAEVAEHDAETNPIE' A
#
# COMPACT_ATOMS: atom_id res chain seq x y z
N MET A 1 19.09 -15.51 8.01
CA MET A 1 17.99 -14.57 8.33
C MET A 1 17.77 -13.70 7.10
N LYS A 2 17.03 -14.20 6.11
CA LYS A 2 16.60 -13.37 4.98
C LYS A 2 15.21 -12.90 5.36
N GLN A 3 15.11 -11.64 5.76
CA GLN A 3 13.83 -10.95 5.92
C GLN A 3 13.22 -10.92 4.51
N GLN A 4 12.50 -11.98 4.17
CA GLN A 4 11.64 -11.96 3.02
C GLN A 4 10.47 -11.09 3.51
N CYS A 5 10.41 -9.84 3.05
CA CYS A 5 9.16 -9.08 3.05
C CYS A 5 8.22 -9.82 2.09
N ASN A 6 7.72 -10.97 2.54
CA ASN A 6 6.67 -11.70 1.88
C ASN A 6 5.43 -10.83 1.96
N ALA A 7 4.61 -10.78 0.91
CA ALA A 7 3.38 -10.00 0.79
C ALA A 7 2.45 -9.94 2.04
N ALA A 8 2.61 -10.86 3.00
CA ALA A 8 2.04 -10.76 4.33
C ALA A 8 2.42 -9.46 5.07
N ASP A 9 3.65 -8.97 4.96
CA ASP A 9 4.12 -7.75 5.63
C ASP A 9 3.44 -6.49 5.08
N ILE A 10 3.18 -6.46 3.77
CA ILE A 10 2.47 -5.38 3.08
C ILE A 10 1.01 -5.37 3.53
N ARG A 11 0.35 -6.54 3.54
CA ARG A 11 -1.04 -6.65 4.00
C ARG A 11 -1.19 -6.28 5.47
N VAL A 12 -0.23 -6.64 6.31
CA VAL A 12 -0.23 -6.27 7.73
C VAL A 12 -0.05 -4.76 7.89
N LYS A 13 0.96 -4.16 7.26
CA LYS A 13 1.15 -2.70 7.31
C LYS A 13 0.00 -1.91 6.71
N PHE A 14 -0.58 -2.41 5.63
CA PHE A 14 -1.77 -1.83 5.01
C PHE A 14 -2.95 -1.89 5.99
N ALA A 15 -3.21 -3.06 6.56
CA ALA A 15 -4.28 -3.24 7.55
C ALA A 15 -4.03 -2.47 8.87
N GLU A 16 -2.78 -2.15 9.19
CA GLU A 16 -2.44 -1.26 10.33
C GLU A 16 -2.76 0.21 10.05
N LEU A 17 -2.81 0.61 8.78
CA LEU A 17 -3.10 1.97 8.34
C LEU A 17 -4.57 2.14 7.91
N ASP A 18 -5.21 1.08 7.43
CA ASP A 18 -6.61 1.01 7.03
C ASP A 18 -7.49 1.05 8.29
N GLN A 19 -8.03 2.23 8.61
CA GLN A 19 -8.78 2.43 9.84
C GLN A 19 -10.22 1.92 9.70
N ASP A 20 -10.79 2.00 8.50
CA ASP A 20 -12.17 1.57 8.23
C ASP A 20 -12.25 0.07 7.87
N GLY A 21 -11.15 -0.53 7.41
CA GLY A 21 -11.10 -1.95 7.09
C GLY A 21 -11.74 -2.31 5.75
N ASP A 22 -11.93 -1.32 4.87
CA ASP A 22 -12.55 -1.49 3.56
C ASP A 22 -11.55 -2.03 2.51
N GLY A 23 -10.27 -2.13 2.87
CA GLY A 23 -9.21 -2.59 1.95
C GLY A 23 -8.67 -1.48 1.05
N TYR A 24 -8.91 -0.21 1.43
CA TYR A 24 -8.44 0.99 0.75
C TYR A 24 -7.81 1.95 1.76
N LEU A 25 -6.70 2.57 1.41
CA LEU A 25 -6.07 3.64 2.18
C LEU A 25 -6.39 4.99 1.57
N LEU A 26 -7.23 5.77 2.24
CA LEU A 26 -7.51 7.12 1.80
C LEU A 26 -6.36 8.07 2.17
N ARG A 27 -6.22 9.15 1.42
CA ARG A 27 -5.30 10.24 1.76
C ARG A 27 -5.61 10.90 3.12
N ASP A 28 -6.85 10.78 3.59
CA ASP A 28 -7.28 11.28 4.91
C ASP A 28 -6.84 10.34 6.05
N GLU A 29 -6.78 9.02 5.78
CA GLU A 29 -6.26 8.01 6.72
C GLU A 29 -4.73 7.98 6.77
N LEU A 30 -4.08 8.44 5.69
CA LEU A 30 -2.64 8.57 5.63
C LEU A 30 -2.19 9.93 6.20
N PRO A 31 -1.30 9.93 7.21
CA PRO A 31 -0.65 11.16 7.65
C PRO A 31 0.12 11.78 6.47
N PRO A 32 0.03 13.11 6.24
CA PRO A 32 0.80 13.77 5.18
C PRO A 32 2.32 13.66 5.38
N GLU A 33 2.77 13.34 6.59
CA GLU A 33 4.17 13.06 6.94
C GLU A 33 4.61 11.63 6.60
N HIS A 34 3.68 10.76 6.21
CA HIS A 34 3.96 9.35 5.91
C HIS A 34 4.54 9.19 4.50
N GLU A 35 5.54 8.31 4.34
CA GLU A 35 6.17 8.06 3.04
C GLU A 35 5.16 7.59 1.98
N LEU A 36 4.15 6.82 2.39
CA LEU A 36 3.04 6.42 1.52
C LEU A 36 2.21 7.60 1.04
N SER A 37 1.98 8.65 1.86
CA SER A 37 1.27 9.85 1.39
C SER A 37 2.10 10.63 0.37
N THR A 38 3.43 10.59 0.47
CA THR A 38 4.33 11.24 -0.50
C THR A 38 4.40 10.47 -1.81
N ARG A 39 4.37 9.14 -1.75
CA ARG A 39 4.34 8.26 -2.93
C ARG A 39 2.95 7.89 -3.40
N PHE A 40 1.93 8.44 -2.74
CA PHE A 40 0.53 8.16 -3.01
C PHE A 40 0.19 8.35 -4.48
N ASP A 41 0.57 9.50 -5.04
CA ASP A 41 0.36 9.87 -6.44
C ASP A 41 1.12 8.95 -7.43
N GLN A 42 2.15 8.24 -6.95
CA GLN A 42 2.91 7.28 -7.76
C GLN A 42 2.31 5.87 -7.74
N ILE A 43 1.46 5.58 -6.74
CA ILE A 43 0.85 4.27 -6.51
C ILE A 43 -0.65 4.30 -6.88
N ASP A 44 -1.30 5.46 -6.73
CA ASP A 44 -2.68 5.74 -7.16
C ASP A 44 -2.70 5.90 -8.68
N PHE A 45 -2.90 4.79 -9.38
CA PHE A 45 -2.90 4.76 -10.85
C PHE A 45 -4.24 5.20 -11.43
N ASP A 46 -5.34 4.99 -10.71
CA ASP A 46 -6.69 5.41 -11.13
C ASP A 46 -6.95 6.89 -10.83
N GLY A 47 -6.17 7.50 -9.93
CA GLY A 47 -6.28 8.90 -9.54
C GLY A 47 -7.51 9.18 -8.71
N ASP A 48 -8.00 8.18 -7.98
CA ASP A 48 -9.27 8.25 -7.26
C ASP A 48 -9.10 8.72 -5.80
N GLY A 49 -7.86 8.97 -5.38
CA GLY A 49 -7.56 9.52 -4.06
C GLY A 49 -7.61 8.47 -2.95
N ARG A 50 -7.58 7.17 -3.29
CA ARG A 50 -7.29 6.07 -2.35
C ARG A 50 -6.31 5.04 -2.94
N LEU A 51 -5.54 4.37 -2.10
CA LEU A 51 -4.71 3.23 -2.50
C LEU A 51 -5.43 1.94 -2.16
N SER A 52 -5.79 1.16 -3.18
CA SER A 52 -6.32 -0.17 -2.95
C SER A 52 -5.21 -1.14 -2.54
N LEU A 53 -5.58 -2.20 -1.80
CA LEU A 53 -4.67 -3.32 -1.53
C LEU A 53 -4.03 -3.86 -2.81
N ALA A 54 -4.77 -3.84 -3.93
CA ALA A 54 -4.30 -4.29 -5.22
C ALA A 54 -3.20 -3.37 -5.78
N GLU A 55 -3.38 -2.05 -5.74
CA GLU A 55 -2.37 -1.09 -6.21
C GLU A 55 -1.10 -1.12 -5.35
N VAL A 56 -1.25 -1.22 -4.03
CA VAL A 56 -0.10 -1.34 -3.12
C VAL A 56 0.62 -2.68 -3.33
N ALA A 57 -0.13 -3.77 -3.51
CA ALA A 57 0.45 -5.06 -3.79
C ALA A 57 1.13 -5.11 -5.17
N GLU A 58 0.57 -4.45 -6.18
CA GLU A 58 1.10 -4.40 -7.55
C GLU A 58 2.39 -3.57 -7.63
N HIS A 59 2.42 -2.40 -6.98
CA HIS A 59 3.63 -1.57 -6.91
C HIS A 59 4.79 -2.27 -6.17
N ASP A 60 4.52 -3.03 -5.09
CA ASP A 60 5.57 -3.79 -4.39
C ASP A 60 5.94 -5.09 -5.15
N ALA A 61 4.97 -5.73 -5.83
CA ALA A 61 5.17 -6.95 -6.61
C ALA A 61 5.99 -6.74 -7.89
N GLU A 62 6.09 -5.52 -8.41
CA GLU A 62 6.98 -5.22 -9.53
C GLU A 62 8.46 -5.55 -9.21
N THR A 63 8.84 -5.59 -7.92
CA THR A 63 10.19 -5.99 -7.52
C THR A 63 10.42 -7.50 -7.42
N ASN A 64 9.39 -8.34 -7.55
CA ASN A 64 9.56 -9.77 -7.71
C ASN A 64 8.29 -10.41 -8.30
N PRO A 65 8.25 -10.69 -9.62
CA PRO A 65 7.10 -11.35 -10.23
C PRO A 65 6.86 -12.71 -9.56
N ILE A 66 5.62 -12.91 -9.15
CA ILE A 66 5.09 -14.19 -8.67
C ILE A 66 5.12 -15.20 -9.84
N GLU A 67 6.06 -16.14 -9.80
CA GLU A 67 5.91 -17.45 -10.46
C GLU A 67 5.33 -18.48 -9.48
#